data_AF-A0A1V4V8W6-F1
#
_entry.id   AF-A0A1V4V8W6-F1
#
_cell.length_a   1.000
_cell.length_b   1.000
_cell.length_c   1.000
_cell.angle_alpha   90.00
_cell.angle_beta   90.00
_cell.angle_gamma   90.00
#
_symmetry.space_group_name_H-M   'P 1'
#
loop_
_entity.id
_entity.type
_entity.pdbx_description
1 polymer ?
#
loop_
_entity_poly.entity_id
_entity_poly.type
_entity_poly.pdbx_seq_one_letter_code
_entity_poly.pdbx_strand_id
1 'polypeptide(L)' 'MKLSYLEREEFCMLDKFMSEHLFGKSIEVYFGGDEKERMRGKLVGSADGVIVLENNDRRDYVNVEKVVAAWEV' A
#
# COMPACT_ATOMS: atom_id res chain seq x y z
N MET A 1 -10.73 -20.62 12.86
CA MET A 1 -9.38 -20.02 12.97
C MET A 1 -8.48 -20.53 11.84
N LYS A 2 -8.90 -20.33 10.58
CA LYS A 2 -8.17 -20.77 9.37
C LYS A 2 -8.25 -19.71 8.26
N LEU A 3 -9.36 -18.95 8.22
CA LEU A 3 -9.49 -17.73 7.40
C LEU A 3 -8.42 -16.67 7.73
N SER A 4 -8.20 -16.38 9.02
CA SER A 4 -7.22 -15.36 9.46
C SER A 4 -5.75 -15.66 9.16
N TYR A 5 -5.45 -16.86 8.64
CA TYR A 5 -4.10 -17.26 8.21
C TYR A 5 -3.93 -17.03 6.71
N LEU A 6 -4.94 -17.38 5.91
CA LEU A 6 -4.96 -17.11 4.47
C LEU A 6 -4.98 -15.60 4.18
N GLU A 7 -5.81 -14.83 4.89
CA GLU A 7 -5.83 -13.36 4.78
C GLU A 7 -4.45 -12.77 5.15
N ARG A 8 -3.79 -13.33 6.17
CA ARG A 8 -2.45 -12.89 6.59
C ARG A 8 -1.36 -13.18 5.56
N GLU A 9 -1.46 -14.29 4.83
CA GLU A 9 -0.51 -14.58 3.75
C GLU A 9 -0.67 -13.62 2.57
N GLU A 10 -1.90 -13.24 2.21
CA GLU A 10 -2.15 -12.27 1.13
C GLU A 10 -1.59 -10.88 1.45
N PHE A 11 -1.75 -10.38 2.68
CA PHE A 11 -1.16 -9.09 3.09
C PHE A 11 0.37 -9.14 3.08
N CYS A 12 0.95 -10.25 3.53
CA CYS A 12 2.40 -10.45 3.51
C CYS A 12 2.94 -10.46 2.06
N MET A 13 2.18 -11.01 1.10
CA MET A 13 2.53 -10.97 -0.32
C MET A 13 2.48 -9.56 -0.91
N LEU A 14 1.45 -8.76 -0.59
CA LEU A 14 1.35 -7.40 -1.11
C LEU A 14 2.42 -6.49 -0.50
N ASP A 15 2.67 -6.58 0.80
CA ASP A 15 3.72 -5.82 1.49
C ASP A 15 5.10 -6.08 0.90
N LYS A 16 5.37 -7.37 0.61
CA LYS A 16 6.61 -7.81 -0.01
C LYS A 16 6.73 -7.32 -1.45
N PHE A 17 5.67 -7.44 -2.25
CA PHE A 17 5.65 -6.91 -3.61
C PHE A 17 5.90 -5.39 -3.64
N MET A 18 5.22 -4.64 -2.76
CA MET A 18 5.39 -3.19 -2.63
C MET A 18 6.83 -2.83 -2.26
N SER A 19 7.42 -3.54 -1.30
CA SER A 19 8.81 -3.33 -0.88
C SER A 19 9.82 -3.68 -1.98
N GLU A 20 9.61 -4.76 -2.73
CA GLU A 20 10.57 -5.25 -3.72
C GLU A 20 10.49 -4.51 -5.06
N HIS A 21 9.29 -4.10 -5.47
CA HIS A 21 9.06 -3.57 -6.82
C HIS A 21 8.67 -2.09 -6.87
N LEU A 22 8.12 -1.55 -5.79
CA LEU A 22 7.57 -0.19 -5.74
C LEU A 22 8.33 0.74 -4.78
N PHE A 23 9.21 0.21 -3.94
CA PHE A 23 9.96 1.02 -2.99
C PHE A 23 10.80 2.10 -3.68
N GLY A 24 10.71 3.33 -3.16
CA GLY A 24 11.39 4.50 -3.71
C GLY A 24 10.73 5.10 -4.95
N LYS A 25 9.67 4.48 -5.50
CA LYS A 25 8.94 4.97 -6.66
C LYS A 25 7.76 5.84 -6.26
N SER A 26 7.41 6.79 -7.12
CA SER A 26 6.17 7.54 -7.01
C SER A 26 5.03 6.63 -7.45
N ILE A 27 4.11 6.35 -6.52
CA ILE A 27 2.96 5.49 -6.78
C ILE A 27 1.65 6.23 -6.52
N GLU A 28 0.60 5.74 -7.14
CA GLU A 28 -0.78 6.11 -6.87
C GLU A 28 -1.51 4.88 -6.30
N VAL A 29 -2.22 5.10 -5.20
CA VAL A 29 -2.89 4.07 -4.40
C VAL A 29 -4.38 4.33 -4.42
N TYR A 30 -5.14 3.27 -4.69
CA TYR A 30 -6.59 3.30 -4.88
C TYR A 30 -7.29 2.59 -3.75
N PHE A 31 -8.29 3.25 -3.17
CA PHE A 31 -9.15 2.68 -2.14
C PHE A 31 -10.46 2.24 -2.80
N GLY A 32 -11.07 1.17 -2.30
CA GLY A 32 -12.29 0.57 -2.90
C GLY A 32 -13.57 1.41 -2.82
N GLY A 33 -13.46 2.72 -2.63
CA GLY A 33 -14.55 3.69 -2.59
C GLY A 33 -14.68 4.49 -3.90
N ASP A 34 -14.91 5.80 -3.79
CA ASP A 34 -15.07 6.70 -4.96
C ASP A 34 -13.74 6.84 -5.72
N GLU A 35 -13.76 7.01 -7.04
CA GLU A 35 -12.55 7.25 -7.88
C GLU A 35 -11.71 8.44 -7.40
N LYS A 36 -12.33 9.36 -6.66
CA LYS A 36 -11.67 10.50 -6.02
C LYS A 36 -10.83 10.12 -4.80
N GLU A 37 -11.05 8.94 -4.22
CA GLU A 37 -10.31 8.40 -3.08
C GLU A 37 -9.05 7.69 -3.58
N ARG A 38 -8.13 8.47 -4.15
CA ARG A 38 -6.78 8.03 -4.51
C ARG A 38 -5.73 8.88 -3.80
N MET A 39 -4.60 8.27 -3.50
CA MET A 39 -3.48 8.93 -2.84
C MET A 39 -2.22 8.75 -3.66
N ARG A 40 -1.46 9.84 -3.85
CA ARG A 40 -0.19 9.81 -4.58
C ARG A 40 0.96 10.19 -3.65
N GLY A 41 2.05 9.45 -3.75
CA GLY A 41 3.27 9.75 -3.03
C GLY A 41 4.37 8.77 -3.37
N LYS A 42 5.58 9.06 -2.91
CA LYS A 42 6.72 8.15 -3.02
C LYS A 42 6.57 7.06 -1.97
N LEU A 43 6.64 5.78 -2.36
CA LEU A 43 6.65 4.69 -1.40
C LEU A 43 7.99 4.67 -0.65
N VAL A 44 7.97 4.93 0.66
CA VAL A 44 9.16 5.01 1.51
C VAL A 44 9.19 3.96 2.62
N GLY A 45 8.15 3.13 2.71
CA GLY A 45 8.09 2.01 3.64
C GLY A 45 6.88 1.12 3.37
N SER A 46 7.01 -0.15 3.70
CA SER A 46 5.94 -1.14 3.64
C SER A 46 6.26 -2.26 4.64
N ALA A 47 5.45 -2.38 5.70
CA ALA A 47 5.63 -3.37 6.74
C ALA A 47 4.33 -3.59 7.52
N ASP A 48 4.11 -4.82 7.97
CA ASP A 48 3.02 -5.22 8.87
C ASP A 48 1.62 -4.75 8.41
N GLY A 49 1.34 -4.83 7.11
CA GLY A 49 0.09 -4.41 6.49
C GLY A 49 -0.09 -2.90 6.37
N VAL A 50 0.99 -2.12 6.50
CA VAL A 50 0.98 -0.66 6.39
C VAL A 50 2.03 -0.20 5.39
N ILE A 51 1.62 0.65 4.46
CA ILE A 51 2.52 1.35 3.55
C ILE A 51 2.66 2.81 3.96
N VAL A 52 3.83 3.36 3.68
CA VAL A 52 4.16 4.76 3.98
C VAL A 52 4.44 5.48 2.68
N LEU A 53 3.59 6.46 2.37
CA LEU A 53 3.74 7.35 1.24
C LEU A 53 4.31 8.70 1.71
N GLU A 54 5.31 9.20 1.01
CA GLU A 54 5.87 10.53 1.22
C GLU A 54 5.42 11.48 0.11
N ASN A 55 4.85 12.62 0.49
CA ASN A 55 4.42 13.67 -0.42
C ASN A 55 4.57 15.04 0.26
N ASN A 56 5.31 15.97 -0.35
CA ASN A 56 5.57 17.32 0.19
C ASN A 56 6.03 17.30 1.67
N ASP A 57 7.05 16.50 2.00
CA ASP A 57 7.61 16.30 3.35
C ASP A 57 6.62 15.76 4.40
N ARG A 58 5.41 15.39 3.99
CA ARG A 58 4.42 14.70 4.81
C ARG A 58 4.47 13.21 4.53
N ARG A 59 4.31 12.42 5.59
CA ARG A 59 4.15 10.96 5.52
C ARG A 59 2.71 10.57 5.80
N ASP A 60 2.12 9.84 4.87
CA ASP A 60 0.80 9.26 5.02
C ASP A 60 0.93 7.74 5.21
N TYR A 61 0.19 7.22 6.19
CA TYR A 61 0.19 5.82 6.57
C TYR A 61 -1.11 5.19 6.10
N VAL A 62 -1.00 4.14 5.30
CA VAL A 62 -2.13 3.53 4.63
C VAL A 62 -2.19 2.05 5.00
N ASN A 63 -3.35 1.63 5.51
CA ASN A 63 -3.63 0.22 5.73
C ASN A 63 -3.79 -0.48 4.37
N VAL A 64 -2.95 -1.49 4.13
CA VAL A 64 -2.91 -2.28 2.90
C VAL A 64 -4.21 -3.05 2.65
N GLU A 65 -4.95 -3.42 3.70
CA GLU A 65 -6.27 -4.07 3.59
C GLU A 65 -7.31 -3.20 2.89
N LYS A 66 -7.08 -1.87 2.87
CA LYS A 66 -7.96 -0.90 2.21
C LYS A 66 -7.56 -0.65 0.76
N VAL A 67 -6.37 -1.09 0.35
CA VAL A 67 -5.80 -0.86 -0.97
C VAL A 67 -6.39 -1.86 -1.96
N VAL A 68 -7.02 -1.33 -3.01
CA VAL A 68 -7.56 -2.12 -4.12
C VAL A 68 -6.54 -2.24 -5.25
N ALA A 69 -5.77 -1.18 -5.50
CA ALA A 69 -4.72 -1.18 -6.50
C ALA A 69 -3.63 -0.17 -6.15
N ALA A 70 -2.41 -0.44 -6.61
CA ALA A 70 -1.29 0.50 -6.58
C ALA A 70 -0.52 0.44 -7.89
N TRP A 71 -0.12 1.59 -8.43
CA TRP A 71 0.68 1.65 -9.65
C TRP A 71 1.72 2.76 -9.64
N GLU A 72 2.85 2.49 -10.31
CA GLU A 72 3.90 3.48 -10.57
C GLU A 72 3.40 4.55 -11.56
N VAL A 73 3.70 5.82 -11.28
CA VAL A 73 3.31 6.99 -12.08
C VAL A 73 4.52 7.75 -12.61
#